data_AF-A0AAV6X4U8-F1
#
_entry.id   AF-A0AAV6X4U8-F1
#
_cell.length_a   1.000
_cell.length_b   1.000
_cell.length_c   1.000
_cell.angle_alpha   90.00
_cell.angle_beta   90.00
_cell.angle_gamma   90.00
#
_symmetry.space_group_name_H-M   'P 1'
#
loop_
_entity.id
_entity.type
_entity.pdbx_description
1 polymer ?
#
loop_
_entity_poly.entity_id
_entity_poly.type
_entity_poly.pdbx_seq_one_letter_code
_entity_poly.pdbx_strand_id
1 'polypeptide(L)'
;MVKLGFVPLLITFISLPCFLPSKSFSAAQGDDLIIHVCKNTNDFIFCNDTIYSDTRAIYARTSRTILAYIAFGKAAEYTIDIKDVYLPSEIKSIAAGGGESGILQGLLNCLDNYKIVRERLAHMLKELDAVINTDFDKLSLEIEGQACACENNFNGRSPMTKMNDHMVKLANICYEVALLYKLHN
;
A
#
# COMPACT_ATOMS: atom_id res chain seq x y z
N MET A 1 25.92 -39.37 -34.13
CA MET A 1 26.05 -38.96 -32.70
C MET A 1 26.00 -37.45 -32.65
N VAL A 2 24.89 -36.85 -32.20
CA VAL A 2 24.77 -35.40 -31.97
C VAL A 2 24.34 -35.21 -30.52
N LYS A 3 25.22 -34.63 -29.69
CA LYS A 3 24.91 -34.26 -28.31
C LYS A 3 24.11 -32.95 -28.34
N LEU A 4 22.83 -32.99 -27.99
CA LEU A 4 22.08 -31.78 -27.63
C LEU A 4 22.56 -31.32 -26.26
N GLY A 5 23.20 -30.15 -26.24
CA GLY A 5 23.58 -29.44 -25.01
C GLY A 5 22.34 -28.82 -24.37
N PHE A 6 22.11 -29.18 -23.10
CA PHE A 6 21.16 -28.52 -22.21
C PHE A 6 21.69 -27.12 -21.88
N VAL A 7 20.95 -26.08 -22.26
CA VAL A 7 21.19 -24.71 -21.77
C VAL A 7 20.37 -24.55 -20.49
N PRO A 8 20.98 -24.25 -19.33
CA PRO A 8 20.21 -23.97 -18.13
C PRO A 8 19.59 -22.57 -18.27
N LEU A 9 18.26 -22.53 -18.32
CA LEU A 9 17.48 -21.30 -18.26
C LEU A 9 17.59 -20.74 -16.82
N LEU A 10 18.44 -19.73 -16.63
CA LEU A 10 18.54 -18.98 -15.38
C LEU A 10 17.26 -18.17 -15.17
N ILE A 11 16.34 -18.68 -14.35
CA ILE A 11 15.18 -17.93 -13.87
C ILE A 11 15.68 -17.00 -12.76
N THR A 12 16.01 -15.76 -13.13
CA THR A 12 16.27 -14.70 -12.15
C THR A 12 14.95 -14.30 -11.50
N PHE A 13 14.76 -14.69 -10.25
CA PHE A 13 13.70 -14.16 -9.39
C PHE A 13 13.96 -12.67 -9.18
N ILE A 14 13.16 -11.82 -9.82
CA ILE A 14 13.13 -10.39 -9.55
C ILE A 14 12.43 -10.21 -8.21
N SER A 15 13.19 -10.34 -7.11
CA SER A 15 12.76 -9.90 -5.80
C SER A 15 12.69 -8.38 -5.83
N LEU A 16 11.48 -7.84 -5.90
CA LEU A 16 11.26 -6.41 -5.98
C LEU A 16 11.69 -5.76 -4.64
N PRO A 17 12.59 -4.77 -4.64
CA PRO A 17 13.06 -4.17 -3.41
C PRO A 17 11.95 -3.31 -2.78
N CYS A 18 11.49 -3.67 -1.57
CA CYS A 18 10.66 -2.85 -0.68
C CYS A 18 11.46 -1.67 -0.10
N PHE A 19 12.08 -0.86 -0.95
CA PHE A 19 12.86 0.32 -0.54
C PHE A 19 12.29 1.56 -1.21
N LEU A 20 11.63 2.42 -0.43
CA LEU A 20 11.36 3.79 -0.85
C LEU A 20 12.66 4.61 -0.81
N PRO A 21 13.09 5.24 -1.92
CA PRO A 21 14.16 6.23 -1.87
C PRO A 21 13.67 7.48 -1.13
N SER A 22 14.39 7.88 -0.09
CA SER A 22 14.13 9.13 0.64
C SER A 22 14.46 10.33 -0.27
N LYS A 23 13.46 11.16 -0.60
CA LYS A 23 13.67 12.43 -1.32
C LYS A 23 13.46 13.62 -0.38
N SER A 24 14.29 14.65 -0.56
CA SER A 24 14.24 15.90 0.21
C SER A 24 13.09 16.80 -0.29
N PHE A 25 12.34 17.36 0.65
CA PHE A 25 11.18 18.22 0.38
C PHE A 25 11.57 19.67 0.09
N SER A 26 10.90 20.28 -0.89
CA SER A 26 10.88 21.73 -1.10
C SER A 26 9.43 22.22 -1.09
N ALA A 27 9.08 23.06 -0.12
CA ALA A 27 7.74 23.63 0.01
C ALA A 27 7.55 24.75 -1.04
N ALA A 28 6.67 24.53 -2.02
CA ALA A 28 6.27 25.54 -2.99
C ALA A 28 4.90 26.12 -2.58
N GLN A 29 4.86 27.42 -2.28
CA GLN A 29 3.64 28.16 -1.98
C GLN A 29 2.89 28.48 -3.29
N GLY A 30 1.67 27.98 -3.45
CA GLY A 30 0.75 28.31 -4.55
C GLY A 30 0.37 27.16 -5.49
N ASP A 31 0.99 25.98 -5.33
CA ASP A 31 0.77 24.83 -6.20
C ASP A 31 -0.32 23.89 -5.69
N ASP A 32 -1.03 23.28 -6.62
CA ASP A 32 -2.01 22.22 -6.40
C ASP A 32 -1.43 21.09 -5.53
N LEU A 33 -1.97 20.91 -4.31
CA LEU A 33 -1.46 19.93 -3.35
C LEU A 33 -1.48 18.50 -3.90
N ILE A 34 -2.45 18.16 -4.75
CA ILE A 34 -2.54 16.84 -5.35
C ILE A 34 -1.35 16.63 -6.29
N ILE A 35 -1.06 17.62 -7.14
CA ILE A 35 0.09 17.56 -8.05
C ILE A 35 1.39 17.48 -7.25
N HIS A 36 1.51 18.25 -6.17
CA HIS A 36 2.68 18.24 -5.31
C HIS A 36 2.93 16.85 -4.70
N VAL A 37 1.90 16.25 -4.09
CA VAL A 37 1.99 14.90 -3.49
C VAL A 37 2.28 13.86 -4.56
N CYS A 38 1.50 13.82 -5.65
CA CYS A 38 1.63 12.77 -6.66
C CYS A 38 2.96 12.83 -7.44
N LYS A 39 3.62 13.99 -7.52
CA LYS A 39 4.98 14.07 -8.12
C LYS A 39 6.06 13.40 -7.26
N ASN A 40 5.82 13.26 -5.96
CA ASN A 40 6.76 12.65 -5.04
C ASN A 40 6.50 11.15 -4.83
N THR A 41 5.35 10.63 -5.28
CA THR A 41 5.10 9.19 -5.28
C THR A 41 5.93 8.48 -6.35
N ASN A 42 6.04 7.15 -6.23
CA ASN A 42 6.68 6.31 -7.24
C ASN A 42 5.84 6.13 -8.51
N ASP A 43 4.56 6.51 -8.48
CA ASP A 43 3.62 6.37 -9.59
C ASP A 43 2.63 7.55 -9.59
N PHE A 44 2.97 8.57 -10.39
CA PHE A 44 2.17 9.80 -10.49
C PHE A 44 0.75 9.51 -11.00
N ILE A 45 0.62 8.68 -12.04
CA ILE A 45 -0.67 8.41 -12.67
C ILE A 45 -1.57 7.67 -11.69
N PHE A 46 -1.06 6.63 -11.05
CA PHE A 46 -1.80 5.90 -10.03
C PHE A 46 -2.25 6.84 -8.89
N CYS A 47 -1.35 7.69 -8.37
CA CYS A 47 -1.71 8.65 -7.34
C CYS A 47 -2.81 9.61 -7.78
N ASN A 48 -2.63 10.21 -8.96
CA ASN A 48 -3.56 11.19 -9.50
C ASN A 48 -4.95 10.57 -9.68
N ASP A 49 -5.03 9.41 -10.34
CA ASP A 49 -6.30 8.72 -10.57
C ASP A 49 -6.96 8.26 -9.26
N THR A 50 -6.16 7.80 -8.29
CA THR A 50 -6.66 7.42 -6.96
C THR A 50 -7.35 8.60 -6.27
N ILE A 51 -6.69 9.77 -6.21
CA ILE A 51 -7.24 10.93 -5.54
C ILE A 51 -8.45 11.49 -6.29
N TYR A 52 -8.37 11.65 -7.62
CA TYR A 52 -9.47 12.20 -8.44
C TYR A 52 -10.68 11.26 -8.58
N SER A 53 -10.57 10.00 -8.18
CA SER A 53 -11.72 9.10 -8.06
C SER A 53 -12.69 9.50 -6.93
N ASP A 54 -12.27 10.36 -6.00
CA ASP A 54 -13.11 10.92 -4.95
C ASP A 54 -13.68 12.29 -5.36
N THR A 55 -14.99 12.47 -5.20
CA THR A 55 -15.68 13.71 -5.59
C THR A 55 -15.21 14.94 -4.81
N ARG A 56 -14.58 14.75 -3.64
CA ARG A 56 -14.01 15.82 -2.82
C ARG A 56 -12.65 16.30 -3.31
N ALA A 57 -12.06 15.66 -4.33
CA ALA A 57 -10.74 16.01 -4.87
C ALA A 57 -10.63 17.50 -5.27
N ILE A 58 -11.72 18.12 -5.72
CA ILE A 58 -11.73 19.56 -6.05
C ILE A 58 -11.31 20.45 -4.87
N TYR A 59 -11.60 20.04 -3.64
CA TYR A 59 -11.25 20.77 -2.42
C TYR A 59 -9.88 20.33 -1.86
N ALA A 60 -9.43 19.12 -2.18
CA ALA A 60 -8.14 18.58 -1.75
C ALA A 60 -6.95 19.32 -2.36
N ARG A 61 -7.14 20.01 -3.48
CA ARG A 61 -6.12 20.85 -4.15
C ARG A 61 -5.52 21.93 -3.24
N THR A 62 -6.30 22.41 -2.27
CA THR A 62 -5.91 23.49 -1.35
C THR A 62 -6.07 23.11 0.13
N SER A 63 -6.53 21.90 0.43
CA SER A 63 -6.73 21.42 1.80
C SER A 63 -6.02 20.10 2.05
N ARG A 64 -4.92 20.16 2.82
CA ARG A 64 -4.17 18.97 3.27
C ARG A 64 -5.06 17.97 4.04
N THR A 65 -6.02 18.47 4.82
CA THR A 65 -6.93 17.63 5.60
C THR A 65 -7.88 16.85 4.70
N ILE A 66 -8.47 17.50 3.70
CA ILE A 66 -9.34 16.80 2.74
C ILE A 66 -8.51 15.80 1.94
N LEU A 67 -7.30 16.18 1.51
CA LEU A 67 -6.39 15.27 0.82
C LEU A 67 -6.05 14.03 1.66
N ALA A 68 -5.79 14.20 2.96
CA ALA A 68 -5.52 13.11 3.89
C ALA A 68 -6.72 12.19 4.08
N TYR A 69 -7.94 12.74 4.25
CA TYR A 69 -9.15 11.91 4.30
C TYR A 69 -9.36 11.08 3.02
N ILE A 70 -9.05 11.64 1.86
CA ILE A 70 -9.14 10.90 0.59
C ILE A 70 -8.09 9.80 0.55
N ALA A 71 -6.80 10.14 0.74
CA ALA A 71 -5.71 9.17 0.63
C ALA A 71 -5.83 8.03 1.64
N PHE A 72 -5.99 8.36 2.93
CA PHE A 72 -6.11 7.36 4.00
C PHE A 72 -7.43 6.58 3.87
N GLY A 73 -8.50 7.25 3.43
CA GLY A 73 -9.79 6.62 3.15
C GLY A 73 -9.70 5.57 2.04
N LYS A 74 -9.03 5.88 0.93
CA LYS A 74 -8.81 4.92 -0.17
C LYS A 74 -8.01 3.70 0.26
N ALA A 75 -6.95 3.90 1.04
CA ALA A 75 -6.21 2.80 1.62
C ALA A 75 -7.07 1.95 2.58
N ALA A 76 -7.94 2.59 3.37
CA ALA A 76 -8.84 1.90 4.30
C ALA A 76 -9.92 1.10 3.58
N GLU A 77 -10.57 1.67 2.56
CA GLU A 77 -11.53 0.99 1.69
C GLU A 77 -10.89 -0.25 1.06
N TYR A 78 -9.71 -0.09 0.46
CA TYR A 78 -9.00 -1.20 -0.17
C TYR A 78 -8.59 -2.30 0.83
N THR A 79 -8.22 -1.90 2.06
CA THR A 79 -7.93 -2.85 3.15
C THR A 79 -9.16 -3.66 3.54
N ILE A 80 -10.35 -3.05 3.56
CA ILE A 80 -11.60 -3.76 3.86
C ILE A 80 -11.87 -4.81 2.79
N ASP A 81 -11.75 -4.44 1.51
CA ASP A 81 -11.93 -5.38 0.40
C ASP A 81 -10.99 -6.57 0.49
N ILE A 82 -9.72 -6.34 0.85
CA ILE A 82 -8.75 -7.43 1.01
C ILE A 82 -9.07 -8.28 2.26
N LYS A 83 -9.14 -7.64 3.43
CA LYS A 83 -9.16 -8.33 4.72
C LYS A 83 -10.48 -8.99 5.03
N ASP A 84 -11.59 -8.33 4.68
CA ASP A 84 -12.92 -8.75 5.09
C ASP A 84 -13.68 -9.46 3.96
N VAL A 85 -13.24 -9.32 2.71
CA VAL A 85 -13.89 -9.97 1.55
C VAL A 85 -12.97 -11.00 0.90
N TYR A 86 -11.84 -10.58 0.33
CA TYR A 86 -11.00 -11.46 -0.48
C TYR A 86 -10.36 -12.58 0.33
N LEU A 87 -9.58 -12.25 1.37
CA LEU A 87 -8.83 -13.22 2.15
C LEU A 87 -9.73 -14.30 2.79
N PRO A 88 -10.86 -13.97 3.46
CA PRO A 88 -11.75 -14.99 4.01
C PRO A 88 -12.33 -15.93 2.94
N SER A 89 -12.68 -15.37 1.77
CA SER A 89 -13.20 -16.15 0.64
C SER A 89 -12.14 -17.11 0.09
N GLU A 90 -10.93 -16.62 -0.14
CA GLU A 90 -9.83 -17.40 -0.72
C GLU A 90 -9.36 -18.51 0.23
N ILE A 91 -9.21 -18.19 1.53
CA ILE A 91 -8.87 -19.16 2.57
C ILE A 91 -9.90 -20.30 2.62
N LYS A 92 -11.20 -19.96 2.60
CA LYS A 92 -12.28 -20.96 2.60
C LYS A 92 -12.23 -21.85 1.36
N SER A 93 -12.02 -21.24 0.19
CA SER A 93 -11.93 -21.94 -1.09
C SER A 93 -10.80 -22.97 -1.10
N ILE A 94 -9.60 -22.56 -0.69
CA ILE A 94 -8.41 -23.42 -0.66
C ILE A 94 -8.54 -24.53 0.39
N ALA A 95 -9.06 -24.20 1.58
CA ALA A 95 -9.29 -25.20 2.62
C ALA A 95 -10.29 -26.28 2.18
N ALA A 96 -11.35 -25.92 1.46
CA ALA A 96 -12.32 -26.89 0.93
C ALA A 96 -11.73 -27.78 -0.17
N GLY A 97 -10.76 -27.28 -0.94
CA GLY A 97 -10.10 -28.01 -2.02
C GLY A 97 -9.01 -29.00 -1.59
N GLY A 98 -8.82 -29.22 -0.28
CA GLY A 98 -7.77 -30.11 0.24
C GLY A 98 -6.38 -29.46 0.38
N GLY A 99 -6.28 -28.15 0.13
CA GLY A 99 -5.21 -27.22 0.52
C GLY A 99 -3.75 -27.61 0.29
N GLU A 100 -3.02 -26.84 -0.52
CA GLU A 100 -1.56 -26.79 -0.41
C GLU A 100 -1.19 -26.02 0.87
N SER A 101 -0.62 -26.72 1.85
CA SER A 101 -0.42 -26.19 3.22
C SER A 101 0.35 -24.87 3.25
N GLY A 102 1.30 -24.68 2.33
CA GLY A 102 2.08 -23.45 2.21
C GLY A 102 1.26 -22.22 1.80
N ILE A 103 0.38 -22.36 0.79
CA ILE A 103 -0.44 -21.24 0.31
C ILE A 103 -1.47 -20.86 1.38
N LEU A 104 -2.11 -21.86 1.99
CA LEU A 104 -3.09 -21.62 3.05
C LEU A 104 -2.45 -20.89 4.23
N GLN A 105 -1.26 -21.30 4.66
CA GLN A 105 -0.52 -20.63 5.73
C GLN A 105 -0.12 -19.20 5.32
N GLY A 106 0.33 -18.99 4.09
CA GLY A 106 0.65 -17.66 3.58
C GLY A 106 -0.54 -16.69 3.62
N LEU A 107 -1.73 -17.16 3.22
CA LEU A 107 -2.96 -16.36 3.28
C LEU A 107 -3.41 -16.06 4.72
N LEU A 108 -3.26 -17.01 5.65
CA LEU A 108 -3.53 -16.76 7.07
C LEU A 108 -2.59 -15.69 7.64
N ASN A 109 -1.30 -15.75 7.31
CA ASN A 109 -0.35 -14.73 7.71
C ASN A 109 -0.68 -13.36 7.10
N CYS A 110 -1.09 -13.32 5.83
CA CYS A 110 -1.59 -12.10 5.19
C CYS A 110 -2.80 -11.52 5.91
N LEU A 111 -3.73 -12.36 6.34
CA LEU A 111 -4.89 -11.91 7.11
C LEU A 111 -4.49 -11.19 8.39
N ASP A 112 -3.45 -11.67 9.08
CA ASP A 112 -2.91 -11.01 10.26
C ASP A 112 -2.20 -9.69 9.93
N ASN A 113 -1.39 -9.66 8.87
CA ASN A 113 -0.75 -8.41 8.39
C ASN A 113 -1.80 -7.34 8.04
N TYR A 114 -2.87 -7.70 7.33
CA TYR A 114 -3.93 -6.76 6.96
C TYR A 114 -4.82 -6.35 8.15
N LYS A 115 -4.85 -7.09 9.27
CA LYS A 115 -5.44 -6.58 10.52
C LYS A 115 -4.64 -5.40 11.05
N ILE A 116 -3.31 -5.50 11.04
CA ILE A 116 -2.42 -4.40 11.45
C ILE A 116 -2.61 -3.20 10.51
N VAL A 117 -2.62 -3.41 9.19
CA VAL A 117 -2.89 -2.33 8.21
C VAL A 117 -4.20 -1.60 8.54
N ARG A 118 -5.29 -2.35 8.81
CA ARG A 118 -6.59 -1.76 9.17
C ARG A 118 -6.52 -0.93 10.44
N GLU A 119 -5.85 -1.43 11.48
CA GLU A 119 -5.69 -0.71 12.74
C GLU A 119 -4.93 0.59 12.56
N ARG A 120 -3.86 0.59 11.76
CA ARG A 120 -3.05 1.78 11.48
C ARG A 120 -3.83 2.83 10.70
N LEU A 121 -4.55 2.42 9.65
CA LEU A 121 -5.40 3.33 8.87
C LEU A 121 -6.56 3.89 9.70
N ALA A 122 -7.21 3.08 10.52
CA ALA A 122 -8.24 3.55 11.44
C ALA A 122 -7.69 4.57 12.45
N HIS A 123 -6.48 4.35 12.95
CA HIS A 123 -5.81 5.32 13.81
C HIS A 123 -5.50 6.63 13.07
N MET A 124 -4.91 6.56 11.87
CA MET A 124 -4.63 7.74 11.04
C MET A 124 -5.88 8.58 10.77
N LEU A 125 -6.99 7.94 10.39
CA LEU A 125 -8.26 8.62 10.15
C LEU A 125 -8.84 9.27 11.41
N LYS A 126 -8.73 8.60 12.57
CA LYS A 126 -9.18 9.16 13.86
C LYS A 126 -8.36 10.37 14.30
N GLU A 127 -7.05 10.33 14.11
CA GLU A 127 -6.16 11.42 14.53
C GLU A 127 -6.26 12.67 13.62
N LEU A 128 -6.76 12.52 12.38
CA LEU A 128 -7.08 13.69 11.54
C LEU A 128 -8.10 14.61 12.20
N ASP A 129 -9.04 14.07 12.98
CA ASP A 129 -10.02 14.84 13.76
C ASP A 129 -9.45 15.41 15.06
N ALA A 130 -8.38 14.82 15.59
CA ALA A 130 -7.90 15.09 16.95
C ALA A 130 -6.88 16.24 17.05
N VAL A 131 -6.27 16.68 15.94
CA VAL A 131 -5.23 17.74 15.91
C VAL A 131 -4.08 17.46 16.90
N ILE A 132 -3.65 16.20 17.05
CA ILE A 132 -2.55 15.79 17.92
C ILE A 132 -1.49 15.04 17.09
N ASN A 133 -0.24 15.17 17.55
CA ASN A 133 0.99 14.48 17.14
C ASN A 133 0.84 13.46 15.98
N THR A 134 1.24 13.87 14.78
CA THR A 134 0.97 13.12 13.55
C THR A 134 2.16 12.29 13.12
N ASP A 135 2.33 11.10 13.73
CA ASP A 135 3.26 10.06 13.27
C ASP A 135 2.76 9.33 11.99
N PHE A 136 1.98 10.03 11.16
CA PHE A 136 1.33 9.48 9.96
C PHE A 136 2.31 8.89 8.96
N ASP A 137 3.52 9.43 8.86
CA ASP A 137 4.52 8.93 7.94
C ASP A 137 5.06 7.58 8.41
N LYS A 138 5.32 7.42 9.72
CA LYS A 138 5.71 6.13 10.31
C LYS A 138 4.61 5.10 10.12
N LEU A 139 3.36 5.48 10.38
CA LEU A 139 2.20 4.59 10.21
C LEU A 139 2.06 4.17 8.73
N SER A 140 2.31 5.09 7.78
CA SER A 140 2.30 4.77 6.34
C SER A 140 3.40 3.78 5.96
N LEU A 141 4.61 3.93 6.49
CA LEU A 141 5.70 2.98 6.30
C LEU A 141 5.39 1.61 6.93
N GLU A 142 4.73 1.59 8.09
CA GLU A 142 4.26 0.33 8.69
C GLU A 142 3.23 -0.36 7.79
N ILE A 143 2.27 0.38 7.21
CA ILE A 143 1.28 -0.18 6.27
C ILE A 143 1.96 -0.83 5.06
N GLU A 144 2.92 -0.13 4.44
CA GLU A 144 3.74 -0.68 3.35
C GLU A 144 4.46 -1.96 3.81
N GLY A 145 5.12 -1.90 4.97
CA GLY A 145 5.85 -3.02 5.54
C GLY A 145 4.97 -4.25 5.76
N GLN A 146 3.73 -4.09 6.19
CA GLN A 146 2.78 -5.20 6.36
C GLN A 146 2.32 -5.79 5.02
N ALA A 147 2.11 -4.98 3.99
CA ALA A 147 1.81 -5.47 2.64
C ALA A 147 2.99 -6.27 2.05
N CYS A 148 4.23 -5.75 2.21
CA CYS A 148 5.45 -6.48 1.85
C CYS A 148 5.61 -7.77 2.67
N ALA A 149 5.33 -7.74 3.97
CA ALA A 149 5.39 -8.93 4.82
C ALA A 149 4.39 -10.00 4.36
N CYS A 150 3.19 -9.60 3.92
CA CYS A 150 2.23 -10.53 3.32
C CYS A 150 2.83 -11.22 2.09
N GLU A 151 3.46 -10.49 1.17
CA GLU A 151 4.10 -11.08 -0.02
C GLU A 151 5.21 -12.07 0.33
N ASN A 152 6.03 -11.72 1.33
CA ASN A 152 7.18 -12.54 1.73
C ASN A 152 6.81 -13.84 2.46
N ASN A 153 5.52 -14.05 2.80
CA ASN A 153 5.04 -15.28 3.42
C ASN A 153 4.83 -16.44 2.42
N PHE A 154 5.04 -16.21 1.12
CA PHE A 154 4.85 -17.21 0.09
C PHE A 154 6.19 -17.72 -0.44
N ASN A 155 6.32 -19.05 -0.57
CA ASN A 155 7.49 -19.70 -1.17
C ASN A 155 7.39 -19.73 -2.70
N GLY A 156 7.16 -18.57 -3.32
CA GLY A 156 6.93 -18.44 -4.77
C GLY A 156 5.97 -17.31 -5.08
N ARG A 157 5.35 -17.36 -6.27
CA ARG A 157 4.38 -16.34 -6.68
C ARG A 157 3.18 -16.34 -5.73
N SER A 158 2.95 -15.22 -5.07
CA SER A 158 1.79 -15.06 -4.19
C SER A 158 0.49 -14.89 -5.00
N PRO A 159 -0.65 -15.46 -4.55
CA PRO A 159 -1.96 -15.02 -5.03
C PRO A 159 -2.26 -13.55 -4.67
N MET A 160 -1.55 -13.01 -3.67
CA MET A 160 -1.72 -11.65 -3.17
C MET A 160 -0.90 -10.59 -3.92
N THR A 161 0.03 -10.97 -4.81
CA THR A 161 1.02 -10.04 -5.39
C THR A 161 0.39 -8.74 -5.90
N LYS A 162 -0.66 -8.83 -6.72
CA LYS A 162 -1.31 -7.62 -7.27
C LYS A 162 -1.94 -6.74 -6.19
N MET A 163 -2.48 -7.34 -5.13
CA MET A 163 -3.14 -6.60 -4.06
C MET A 163 -2.12 -5.96 -3.13
N ASN A 164 -1.03 -6.68 -2.82
CA ASN A 164 0.08 -6.16 -2.05
C ASN A 164 0.75 -4.99 -2.79
N ASP A 165 1.02 -5.13 -4.08
CA ASP A 165 1.59 -4.05 -4.92
C ASP A 165 0.69 -2.81 -4.91
N HIS A 166 -0.63 -3.01 -5.03
CA HIS A 166 -1.59 -1.91 -4.97
C HIS A 166 -1.58 -1.24 -3.59
N MET A 167 -1.59 -2.02 -2.51
CA MET A 167 -1.51 -1.48 -1.15
C MET A 167 -0.19 -0.72 -0.90
N VAL A 168 0.94 -1.21 -1.42
CA VAL A 168 2.23 -0.50 -1.36
C VAL A 168 2.14 0.86 -2.04
N LYS A 169 1.50 0.95 -3.22
CA LYS A 169 1.29 2.24 -3.89
C LYS A 169 0.38 3.17 -3.08
N LEU A 170 -0.70 2.65 -2.49
CA LEU A 170 -1.57 3.43 -1.61
C LEU A 170 -0.83 3.92 -0.35
N ALA A 171 0.00 3.07 0.25
CA ALA A 171 0.85 3.42 1.39
C ALA A 171 1.84 4.54 1.04
N ASN A 172 2.43 4.50 -0.16
CA ASN A 172 3.30 5.58 -0.64
C ASN A 172 2.55 6.90 -0.83
N ILE A 173 1.31 6.89 -1.33
CA ILE A 173 0.46 8.11 -1.34
C ILE A 173 0.21 8.59 0.09
N CYS A 174 -0.15 7.70 1.01
CA CYS A 174 -0.39 8.04 2.41
C CYS A 174 0.85 8.69 3.05
N TYR A 175 2.04 8.15 2.76
CA TYR A 175 3.31 8.67 3.24
C TYR A 175 3.56 10.10 2.73
N GLU A 176 3.44 10.34 1.42
CA GLU A 176 3.65 11.68 0.86
C GLU A 176 2.64 12.71 1.40
N VAL A 177 1.38 12.31 1.62
CA VAL A 177 0.39 13.17 2.27
C VAL A 177 0.74 13.42 3.74
N ALA A 178 1.24 12.41 4.46
CA ALA A 178 1.66 12.53 5.84
C ALA A 178 2.78 13.57 6.03
N LEU A 179 3.69 13.70 5.06
CA LEU A 179 4.78 14.67 5.10
C LEU A 179 4.29 16.13 5.07
N LEU A 180 3.08 16.40 4.57
CA LEU A 180 2.45 17.73 4.65
C LEU A 180 2.16 18.20 6.10
N TYR A 181 2.17 17.28 7.07
CA TYR A 181 1.95 17.58 8.48
C TYR A 181 3.25 17.78 9.26
N LYS A 182 4.39 17.32 8.72
CA LYS A 182 5.72 17.54 9.31
C LYS A 182 6.29 18.92 9.03
N LEU A 183 5.91 19.54 7.91
CA LEU A 183 6.48 20.80 7.44
C LEU A 183 5.96 22.05 8.20
N HIS A 184 5.03 21.88 9.15
CA HIS A 184 4.35 22.99 9.83
C HIS A 184 4.44 22.92 11.37
N ASN A 185 5.27 22.03 11.92
CA ASN A 185 5.69 22.00 13.32
C ASN A 185 7.17 22.38 13.42
#